data_AF-A0A6P5PCV9-F1
#
_entry.id   AF-A0A6P5PCV9-F1
#
_cell.length_a   1.000
_cell.length_b   1.000
_cell.length_c   1.000
_cell.angle_alpha   90.00
_cell.angle_beta   90.00
_cell.angle_gamma   90.00
#
_symmetry.space_group_name_H-M   'P 1'
#
loop_
_entity.id
_entity.type
_entity.pdbx_description
1 polymer ?
#
loop_
_entity_poly.entity_id
_entity_poly.type
_entity_poly.pdbx_seq_one_letter_code
_entity_poly.pdbx_strand_id
1 'polypeptide(L)'
;MSGDFLSKNLSTSAWKTNITVLNGSYYIDPSVCVIRTQAMILLSIIISLLGMGLNAIVLWFLGIRMHMNAFTVYILNLAMADFLFLCSQFVICLLLAFYIFYSILIDIPSLLYVVPIFAYLSGLSILSTISIERCLSVIWPIWYRCNRPRHTSAVTCFVLWVISLLLGLLEGKACGLLFNSFDFYWCETFDVITSVWSIVLFGVLCGSSVTLLVRIFCGSQRIPMTRLYVTIALTVLVFLIFGLPFGISWILDQWLSNFHYVKICDFYLEILFLSCVNSCSNPIIYFLVGSIRHRRFRRKTLKLLLQRAMQDTPEEEQSGDKSSSERSEELETVQSCS
;
A
#
# COMPACT_ATOMS: atom_id res chain seq x y z
N MET A 1 -64.77 -21.57 54.97
CA MET A 1 -64.37 -20.25 55.49
C MET A 1 -63.78 -19.47 54.33
N SER A 2 -64.45 -18.37 53.96
CA SER A 2 -64.13 -17.28 53.01
C SER A 2 -63.61 -17.67 51.61
N GLY A 3 -64.18 -17.24 50.48
CA GLY A 3 -65.04 -16.08 50.20
C GLY A 3 -64.30 -15.15 49.22
N ASP A 4 -64.95 -14.89 48.08
CA ASP A 4 -64.89 -13.64 47.27
C ASP A 4 -63.64 -13.34 46.41
N PHE A 5 -63.67 -12.66 45.25
CA PHE A 5 -64.68 -12.27 44.24
C PHE A 5 -63.91 -11.36 43.23
N LEU A 6 -64.24 -11.37 41.92
CA LEU A 6 -63.97 -10.31 40.90
C LEU A 6 -62.50 -9.90 40.63
N SER A 7 -62.01 -9.47 39.47
CA SER A 7 -62.47 -9.08 38.14
C SER A 7 -61.18 -9.05 37.29
N LYS A 8 -61.10 -9.16 35.97
CA LYS A 8 -61.68 -8.27 34.96
C LYS A 8 -61.26 -8.82 33.60
N ASN A 9 -62.21 -8.95 32.67
CA ASN A 9 -61.91 -9.08 31.24
C ASN A 9 -61.15 -7.83 30.77
N LEU A 10 -60.11 -8.01 29.95
CA LEU A 10 -59.78 -7.01 28.95
C LEU A 10 -59.39 -7.70 27.64
N SER A 11 -60.39 -7.81 26.78
CA SER A 11 -60.25 -7.92 25.34
C SER A 11 -59.20 -6.93 24.83
N THR A 12 -58.09 -7.42 24.28
CA THR A 12 -57.28 -6.63 23.33
C THR A 12 -56.87 -7.53 22.18
N SER A 13 -57.06 -6.97 20.99
CA SER A 13 -57.07 -7.60 19.68
C SER A 13 -55.94 -8.58 19.42
N ALA A 14 -56.31 -9.75 18.88
CA ALA A 14 -55.43 -10.59 18.10
C ALA A 14 -54.93 -9.79 16.89
N TRP A 15 -53.86 -9.01 17.08
CA TRP A 15 -52.99 -8.62 15.98
C TRP A 15 -52.33 -9.91 15.53
N LYS A 16 -52.95 -10.51 14.51
CA LYS A 16 -52.35 -11.48 13.60
C LYS A 16 -51.13 -10.81 12.96
N THR A 17 -50.05 -10.75 13.71
CA THR A 17 -48.72 -10.54 13.17
C THR A 17 -48.43 -11.84 12.44
N ASN A 18 -48.57 -11.79 11.11
CA ASN A 18 -47.90 -12.73 10.25
C ASN A 18 -46.42 -12.65 10.61
N ILE A 19 -45.97 -13.52 11.51
CA ILE A 19 -44.57 -13.88 11.64
C ILE A 19 -44.25 -14.54 10.31
N THR A 20 -43.92 -13.70 9.34
CA THR A 20 -43.15 -14.10 8.18
C THR A 20 -41.90 -14.72 8.79
N VAL A 21 -41.87 -16.05 8.74
CA VAL A 21 -40.70 -16.83 9.03
C VAL A 21 -39.63 -16.28 8.10
N LEU A 22 -38.78 -15.39 8.62
CA LEU A 22 -37.56 -14.95 7.98
C LEU A 22 -36.57 -16.11 8.08
N ASN A 23 -36.91 -17.25 7.45
CA ASN A 23 -35.98 -18.33 7.14
C ASN A 23 -35.14 -17.87 5.95
N GLY A 24 -34.32 -16.87 6.21
CA GLY A 24 -33.19 -16.51 5.37
C GLY A 24 -31.91 -16.87 6.12
N SER A 25 -31.77 -18.12 6.55
CA SER A 25 -30.42 -18.62 6.85
C SER A 25 -29.65 -18.52 5.53
N TYR A 26 -28.74 -17.56 5.45
CA TYR A 26 -27.76 -17.39 4.38
C TYR A 26 -26.86 -18.65 4.35
N TYR A 27 -27.37 -19.75 3.80
CA TYR A 27 -26.53 -20.87 3.39
C TYR A 27 -25.81 -20.41 2.12
N ILE A 28 -24.58 -19.94 2.27
CA ILE A 28 -23.71 -19.65 1.13
C ILE A 28 -23.48 -20.98 0.42
N ASP A 29 -23.98 -21.11 -0.81
CA ASP A 29 -23.75 -22.28 -1.64
C ASP A 29 -22.23 -22.47 -1.83
N PRO A 30 -21.64 -23.62 -1.43
CA PRO A 30 -20.22 -23.91 -1.60
C PRO A 30 -19.71 -23.70 -3.03
N SER A 31 -20.59 -23.84 -4.03
CA SER A 31 -20.26 -23.61 -5.44
C SER A 31 -19.82 -22.16 -5.72
N VAL A 32 -20.40 -21.18 -5.03
CA VAL A 32 -20.10 -19.75 -5.19
C VAL A 32 -18.70 -19.43 -4.68
N CYS A 33 -18.30 -20.02 -3.53
CA CYS A 33 -16.97 -19.83 -2.97
C CYS A 33 -15.87 -20.35 -3.91
N VAL A 34 -16.11 -21.51 -4.54
CA VAL A 34 -15.16 -22.10 -5.49
C VAL A 34 -15.00 -21.23 -6.74
N ILE A 35 -16.11 -20.80 -7.35
CA ILE A 35 -16.08 -19.93 -8.53
C ILE A 35 -15.36 -18.62 -8.22
N ARG A 36 -15.66 -18.02 -7.07
CA ARG A 36 -15.02 -16.78 -6.60
C ARG A 36 -13.52 -16.95 -6.40
N THR A 37 -13.10 -18.03 -5.75
CA THR A 37 -11.68 -18.38 -5.54
C THR A 37 -10.94 -18.52 -6.88
N GLN A 38 -11.52 -19.28 -7.81
CA GLN A 38 -10.95 -19.48 -9.14
C GLN A 38 -10.82 -18.16 -9.91
N ALA A 39 -11.86 -17.32 -9.89
CA ALA A 39 -11.85 -16.02 -10.54
C ALA A 39 -10.75 -15.11 -9.96
N MET A 40 -10.61 -15.03 -8.63
CA MET A 40 -9.60 -14.20 -7.99
C MET A 40 -8.17 -14.68 -8.25
N ILE A 41 -7.94 -15.99 -8.33
CA ILE A 41 -6.62 -16.53 -8.69
C ILE A 41 -6.25 -16.12 -10.12
N LEU A 42 -7.16 -16.29 -11.08
CA LEU A 42 -6.91 -15.92 -12.48
C LEU A 42 -6.67 -14.42 -12.64
N LEU A 43 -7.50 -13.59 -11.99
CA LEU A 43 -7.33 -12.13 -11.99
C LEU A 43 -6.00 -11.72 -11.36
N SER A 44 -5.61 -12.36 -10.24
CA SER A 44 -4.34 -12.11 -9.56
C SER A 44 -3.12 -12.47 -10.42
N ILE A 45 -3.18 -13.57 -11.19
CA ILE A 45 -2.13 -13.95 -12.15
C ILE A 45 -1.97 -12.87 -13.23
N ILE A 46 -3.09 -12.45 -13.85
CA ILE A 46 -3.08 -11.46 -14.94
C ILE A 46 -2.52 -10.13 -14.44
N ILE A 47 -3.03 -9.63 -13.32
CA ILE A 47 -2.60 -8.32 -12.80
C ILE A 47 -1.14 -8.36 -12.32
N SER A 48 -0.68 -9.47 -11.75
CA SER A 48 0.71 -9.63 -11.33
C SER A 48 1.67 -9.60 -12.51
N LEU A 49 1.34 -10.25 -13.62
CA LEU A 49 2.13 -10.18 -14.86
C LEU A 49 2.22 -8.75 -15.41
N LEU A 50 1.09 -8.05 -15.46
CA LEU A 50 1.05 -6.66 -15.93
C LEU A 50 1.89 -5.76 -15.02
N GLY A 51 1.73 -5.87 -13.71
CA GLY A 51 2.48 -5.07 -12.75
C GLY A 51 3.97 -5.38 -12.71
N MET A 52 4.38 -6.64 -12.87
CA MET A 52 5.79 -6.99 -13.02
C MET A 52 6.39 -6.30 -14.25
N GLY A 53 5.69 -6.32 -15.38
CA GLY A 53 6.13 -5.62 -16.60
C GLY A 53 6.26 -4.11 -16.37
N LEU A 54 5.26 -3.48 -15.75
CA LEU A 54 5.28 -2.04 -15.46
C LEU A 54 6.39 -1.65 -14.48
N ASN A 55 6.56 -2.38 -13.38
CA ASN A 55 7.61 -2.12 -12.39
C ASN A 55 9.01 -2.40 -12.96
N ALA A 56 9.18 -3.45 -13.80
CA ALA A 56 10.44 -3.71 -14.49
C ALA A 56 10.83 -2.55 -15.43
N ILE A 57 9.86 -1.94 -16.11
CA ILE A 57 10.12 -0.75 -16.94
C ILE A 57 10.57 0.43 -16.07
N VAL A 58 9.97 0.65 -14.90
CA VAL A 58 10.38 1.70 -13.94
C VAL A 58 11.80 1.42 -13.44
N LEU A 59 12.12 0.19 -13.04
CA LEU A 59 13.44 -0.23 -12.60
C LEU A 59 14.50 -0.02 -13.69
N TRP A 60 14.24 -0.50 -14.90
CA TRP A 60 15.13 -0.32 -16.05
C TRP A 60 15.37 1.17 -16.35
N PHE A 61 14.29 1.96 -16.32
CA PHE A 61 14.36 3.37 -16.64
C PHE A 61 15.14 4.17 -15.58
N LEU A 62 14.79 4.02 -14.30
CA LEU A 62 15.44 4.77 -13.23
C LEU A 62 16.87 4.29 -12.96
N GLY A 63 17.11 2.97 -13.02
CA GLY A 63 18.40 2.38 -12.69
C GLY A 63 19.51 2.68 -13.70
N ILE A 64 19.17 2.81 -14.99
CA ILE A 64 20.18 2.93 -16.06
C ILE A 64 20.16 4.31 -16.73
N ARG A 65 19.00 4.97 -16.84
CA ARG A 65 18.82 6.10 -17.78
C ARG A 65 18.74 7.46 -17.11
N MET A 66 18.73 7.52 -15.78
CA MET A 66 18.47 8.72 -15.00
C MET A 66 19.59 8.98 -13.99
N HIS A 67 19.92 10.27 -13.77
CA HIS A 67 20.78 10.65 -12.66
C HIS A 67 20.01 10.45 -11.35
N MET A 68 20.64 9.73 -10.41
CA MET A 68 20.02 9.40 -9.14
C MET A 68 19.92 10.65 -8.25
N ASN A 69 18.69 11.03 -7.95
CA ASN A 69 18.35 12.03 -6.95
C ASN A 69 17.68 11.32 -5.76
N ALA A 70 17.63 12.00 -4.62
CA ALA A 70 17.01 11.44 -3.40
C ALA A 70 15.63 10.80 -3.63
N PHE A 71 14.76 11.46 -4.41
CA PHE A 71 13.42 10.96 -4.71
C PHE A 71 13.39 9.77 -5.69
N THR A 72 14.29 9.76 -6.68
CA THR A 72 14.35 8.65 -7.64
C THR A 72 14.86 7.37 -6.97
N VAL A 73 15.71 7.50 -5.94
CA VAL A 73 16.13 6.37 -5.11
C VAL A 73 14.92 5.74 -4.42
N TYR A 74 14.03 6.53 -3.82
CA TYR A 74 12.82 6.00 -3.18
C TYR A 74 11.89 5.31 -4.18
N ILE A 75 11.63 5.93 -5.34
CA ILE A 75 10.78 5.32 -6.38
C ILE A 75 11.41 4.01 -6.90
N LEU A 76 12.73 3.97 -7.09
CA LEU A 76 13.41 2.76 -7.52
C LEU A 76 13.24 1.63 -6.49
N ASN A 77 13.43 1.92 -5.20
CA ASN A 77 13.27 0.94 -4.14
C ASN A 77 11.80 0.50 -3.98
N LEU A 78 10.84 1.42 -4.14
CA LEU A 78 9.41 1.09 -4.14
C LEU A 78 9.05 0.16 -5.32
N ALA A 79 9.53 0.47 -6.53
CA ALA A 79 9.33 -0.38 -7.70
C ALA A 79 9.98 -1.76 -7.55
N MET A 80 11.11 -1.86 -6.84
CA MET A 80 11.74 -3.14 -6.50
C MET A 80 10.88 -3.94 -5.52
N ALA A 81 10.36 -3.30 -4.47
CA ALA A 81 9.46 -3.94 -3.51
C ALA A 81 8.18 -4.44 -4.20
N ASP A 82 7.53 -3.60 -5.02
CA ASP A 82 6.35 -3.97 -5.80
C ASP A 82 6.63 -5.12 -6.78
N PHE A 83 7.78 -5.10 -7.46
CA PHE A 83 8.18 -6.19 -8.36
C PHE A 83 8.35 -7.51 -7.62
N LEU A 84 9.02 -7.50 -6.46
CA LEU A 84 9.22 -8.71 -5.64
C LEU A 84 7.90 -9.24 -5.07
N PHE A 85 7.04 -8.35 -4.57
CA PHE A 85 5.70 -8.72 -4.11
C PHE A 85 4.90 -9.40 -5.23
N LEU A 86 4.78 -8.76 -6.39
CA LEU A 86 4.03 -9.32 -7.52
C LEU A 86 4.65 -10.61 -8.08
N CYS A 87 5.97 -10.74 -8.06
CA CYS A 87 6.65 -11.96 -8.48
C CYS A 87 6.33 -13.13 -7.55
N SER A 88 6.45 -12.92 -6.24
CA SER A 88 6.05 -13.94 -5.26
C SER A 88 4.57 -14.30 -5.39
N GLN A 89 3.73 -13.30 -5.61
CA GLN A 89 2.30 -13.50 -5.72
C GLN A 89 1.89 -14.25 -6.97
N PHE A 90 2.55 -13.98 -8.10
CA PHE A 90 2.39 -14.74 -9.33
C PHE A 90 2.70 -16.23 -9.11
N VAL A 91 3.82 -16.53 -8.45
CA VAL A 91 4.21 -17.93 -8.17
C VAL A 91 3.20 -18.59 -7.22
N ILE A 92 2.80 -17.91 -6.14
CA ILE A 92 1.80 -18.43 -5.19
C ILE A 92 0.48 -18.72 -5.93
N CYS A 93 -0.06 -17.77 -6.68
CA CYS A 93 -1.30 -17.98 -7.43
C CYS A 93 -1.19 -19.10 -8.47
N LEU A 94 -0.03 -19.27 -9.13
CA LEU A 94 0.19 -20.41 -10.02
C LEU A 94 0.15 -21.74 -9.29
N LEU A 95 0.80 -21.85 -8.12
CA LEU A 95 0.76 -23.07 -7.31
C LEU A 95 -0.68 -23.38 -6.84
N LEU A 96 -1.42 -22.36 -6.39
CA LEU A 96 -2.84 -22.53 -6.05
C LEU A 96 -3.68 -22.94 -7.27
N ALA A 97 -3.39 -22.39 -8.46
CA ALA A 97 -4.08 -22.78 -9.69
C ALA A 97 -3.82 -24.26 -10.03
N PHE A 98 -2.57 -24.73 -9.91
CA PHE A 98 -2.25 -26.15 -10.11
C PHE A 98 -3.00 -27.06 -9.15
N TYR A 99 -3.09 -26.67 -7.89
CA TYR A 99 -3.85 -27.40 -6.88
C TYR A 99 -5.35 -27.44 -7.22
N ILE A 100 -5.97 -26.31 -7.53
CA ILE A 100 -7.43 -26.24 -7.76
C ILE A 100 -7.86 -26.88 -9.08
N PHE A 101 -7.12 -26.66 -10.18
CA PHE A 101 -7.51 -27.15 -11.50
C PHE A 101 -7.05 -28.57 -11.79
N TYR A 102 -5.91 -28.99 -11.24
CA TYR A 102 -5.29 -30.28 -11.55
C TYR A 102 -5.17 -31.20 -10.34
N SER A 103 -5.58 -30.78 -9.14
CA SER A 103 -5.42 -31.54 -7.89
C SER A 103 -3.97 -31.95 -7.60
N ILE A 104 -3.00 -31.18 -8.13
CA ILE A 104 -1.57 -31.39 -7.89
C ILE A 104 -1.17 -30.58 -6.67
N LEU A 105 -0.86 -31.26 -5.56
CA LEU A 105 -0.33 -30.62 -4.37
C LEU A 105 1.18 -30.39 -4.56
N ILE A 106 1.60 -29.13 -4.56
CA ILE A 106 3.00 -28.73 -4.57
C ILE A 106 3.27 -27.99 -3.27
N ASP A 107 4.25 -28.47 -2.50
CA ASP A 107 4.66 -27.81 -1.27
C ASP A 107 5.17 -26.40 -1.58
N ILE A 108 4.61 -25.41 -0.88
CA ILE A 108 5.02 -24.02 -1.00
C ILE A 108 6.35 -23.85 -0.26
N PRO A 109 7.45 -23.49 -0.95
CA PRO A 109 8.72 -23.23 -0.30
C PRO A 109 8.59 -22.13 0.75
N SER A 110 9.29 -22.28 1.89
CA SER A 110 9.28 -21.30 2.98
C SER A 110 9.59 -19.87 2.53
N LEU A 111 10.48 -19.73 1.54
CA LEU A 111 10.85 -18.45 0.93
C LEU A 111 9.65 -17.72 0.30
N LEU A 112 8.66 -18.43 -0.24
CA LEU A 112 7.44 -17.81 -0.79
C LEU A 112 6.50 -17.27 0.29
N TYR A 113 6.69 -17.60 1.56
CA TYR A 113 6.01 -16.92 2.67
C TYR A 113 6.75 -15.64 3.09
N VAL A 114 8.08 -15.68 3.14
CA VAL A 114 8.93 -14.55 3.57
C VAL A 114 8.93 -13.43 2.53
N VAL A 115 9.03 -13.77 1.24
CA VAL A 115 9.17 -12.79 0.16
C VAL A 115 8.05 -11.75 0.10
N PRO A 116 6.77 -12.14 0.03
CA PRO A 116 5.68 -11.18 -0.06
C PRO A 116 5.62 -10.28 1.17
N ILE A 117 5.93 -10.81 2.35
CA ILE A 117 5.83 -10.05 3.60
C ILE A 117 6.96 -9.04 3.73
N PHE A 118 8.22 -9.44 3.48
CA PHE A 118 9.32 -8.46 3.48
C PHE A 118 9.07 -7.38 2.42
N ALA A 119 8.53 -7.75 1.25
CA ALA A 119 8.32 -6.82 0.15
C ALA A 119 7.23 -5.81 0.51
N TYR A 120 6.15 -6.28 1.13
CA TYR A 120 5.09 -5.44 1.67
C TYR A 120 5.60 -4.48 2.76
N LEU A 121 6.32 -4.98 3.75
CA LEU A 121 6.91 -4.17 4.83
C LEU A 121 7.89 -3.11 4.30
N SER A 122 8.72 -3.49 3.31
CA SER A 122 9.64 -2.58 2.66
C SER A 122 8.89 -1.47 1.92
N GLY A 123 7.87 -1.83 1.14
CA GLY A 123 7.02 -0.89 0.42
C GLY A 123 6.31 0.10 1.34
N LEU A 124 5.68 -0.39 2.42
CA LEU A 124 5.04 0.43 3.44
C LEU A 124 6.04 1.37 4.12
N SER A 125 7.21 0.87 4.50
CA SER A 125 8.26 1.65 5.17
C SER A 125 8.81 2.77 4.26
N ILE A 126 9.04 2.45 2.99
CA ILE A 126 9.50 3.41 1.98
C ILE A 126 8.43 4.47 1.74
N LEU A 127 7.17 4.08 1.56
CA LEU A 127 6.07 5.02 1.33
C LEU A 127 5.87 5.95 2.53
N SER A 128 5.94 5.42 3.75
CA SER A 128 5.90 6.20 4.99
C SER A 128 7.04 7.20 5.07
N THR A 129 8.25 6.77 4.69
CA THR A 129 9.44 7.63 4.66
C THR A 129 9.31 8.75 3.62
N ILE A 130 8.81 8.44 2.42
CA ILE A 130 8.52 9.46 1.39
C ILE A 130 7.56 10.52 1.93
N SER A 131 6.48 10.11 2.60
CA SER A 131 5.51 11.04 3.18
C SER A 131 6.10 11.87 4.32
N ILE A 132 6.91 11.28 5.21
CA ILE A 132 7.62 12.01 6.28
C ILE A 132 8.58 13.04 5.67
N GLU A 133 9.44 12.63 4.75
CA GLU A 133 10.43 13.52 4.15
C GLU A 133 9.78 14.73 3.47
N ARG A 134 8.63 14.51 2.82
CA ARG A 134 7.89 15.61 2.19
C ARG A 134 7.19 16.50 3.20
N CYS A 135 6.66 15.93 4.26
CA CYS A 135 6.13 16.69 5.37
C CYS A 135 7.21 17.60 5.98
N LEU A 136 8.42 17.06 6.23
CA LEU A 136 9.56 17.83 6.75
C LEU A 136 10.03 18.91 5.78
N SER A 137 10.10 18.61 4.48
CA SER A 137 10.47 19.59 3.45
C SER A 137 9.50 20.77 3.37
N VAL A 138 8.22 20.57 3.73
CA VAL A 138 7.19 21.61 3.74
C VAL A 138 7.18 22.38 5.07
N ILE A 139 7.38 21.70 6.20
CA ILE A 139 7.34 22.32 7.53
C ILE A 139 8.63 23.14 7.79
N TRP A 140 9.80 22.61 7.42
CA TRP A 140 11.09 23.24 7.66
C TRP A 140 11.97 23.23 6.39
N PRO A 141 11.63 24.07 5.39
CA PRO A 141 12.30 24.05 4.08
C PRO A 141 13.78 24.45 4.13
N ILE A 142 14.15 25.40 4.99
CA ILE A 142 15.54 25.90 5.12
C ILE A 142 16.44 24.82 5.74
N TRP A 143 16.00 24.24 6.87
CA TRP A 143 16.73 23.17 7.53
C TRP A 143 16.88 21.93 6.64
N TYR A 144 15.80 21.55 5.96
CA TYR A 144 15.81 20.41 5.05
C TYR A 144 16.75 20.61 3.85
N ARG A 145 16.89 21.85 3.35
CA ARG A 145 17.82 22.15 2.25
C ARG A 145 19.29 22.12 2.70
N CYS A 146 19.60 22.73 3.84
CA CYS A 146 21.00 22.85 4.29
C CYS A 146 21.53 21.59 4.98
N ASN A 147 20.67 20.82 5.65
CA ASN A 147 21.09 19.72 6.51
C ASN A 147 20.85 18.33 5.92
N ARG A 148 20.52 18.22 4.62
CA ARG A 148 20.26 16.94 3.97
C ARG A 148 21.49 16.42 3.22
N PRO A 149 22.20 15.38 3.75
CA PRO A 149 23.29 14.74 3.04
C PRO A 149 22.85 14.10 1.72
N ARG A 150 23.77 14.07 0.74
CA ARG A 150 23.52 13.52 -0.60
C ARG A 150 23.10 12.05 -0.62
N HIS A 151 23.54 11.26 0.36
CA HIS A 151 23.33 9.80 0.42
C HIS A 151 22.23 9.35 1.38
N THR A 152 21.49 10.27 2.02
CA THR A 152 20.49 9.88 3.05
C THR A 152 19.47 8.90 2.50
N SER A 153 18.91 9.14 1.32
CA SER A 153 17.85 8.29 0.75
C SER A 153 18.32 6.86 0.49
N ALA A 154 19.56 6.68 0.03
CA ALA A 154 20.12 5.35 -0.22
C ALA A 154 20.36 4.59 1.08
N VAL A 155 20.94 5.26 2.08
CA VAL A 155 21.18 4.68 3.41
C VAL A 155 19.86 4.33 4.09
N THR A 156 18.88 5.25 4.07
CA THR A 156 17.55 5.00 4.65
C THR A 156 16.87 3.82 3.97
N CYS A 157 16.84 3.76 2.63
CA CYS A 157 16.29 2.60 1.93
C CYS A 157 17.00 1.31 2.34
N PHE A 158 18.34 1.28 2.37
CA PHE A 158 19.08 0.09 2.78
C PHE A 158 18.73 -0.37 4.19
N VAL A 159 18.66 0.56 5.16
CA VAL A 159 18.26 0.24 6.54
C VAL A 159 16.83 -0.32 6.59
N LEU A 160 15.90 0.29 5.86
CA LEU A 160 14.51 -0.18 5.80
C LEU A 160 14.39 -1.57 5.17
N TRP A 161 15.19 -1.88 4.15
CA TRP A 161 15.29 -3.21 3.56
C TRP A 161 15.78 -4.24 4.57
N VAL A 162 16.85 -3.93 5.30
CA VAL A 162 17.42 -4.85 6.31
C VAL A 162 16.40 -5.10 7.42
N ILE A 163 15.74 -4.05 7.94
CA ILE A 163 14.72 -4.18 8.98
C ILE A 163 13.54 -5.01 8.46
N SER A 164 13.06 -4.74 7.25
CA SER A 164 11.90 -5.44 6.68
C SER A 164 12.20 -6.91 6.38
N LEU A 165 13.42 -7.22 5.92
CA LEU A 165 13.89 -8.59 5.74
C LEU A 165 14.00 -9.31 7.08
N LEU A 166 14.56 -8.66 8.10
CA LEU A 166 14.69 -9.22 9.43
C LEU A 166 13.31 -9.54 10.02
N LEU A 167 12.37 -8.60 9.97
CA LEU A 167 10.99 -8.81 10.45
C LEU A 167 10.29 -9.94 9.67
N GLY A 168 10.40 -9.96 8.34
CA GLY A 168 9.80 -11.04 7.52
C GLY A 168 10.42 -12.42 7.73
N LEU A 169 11.71 -12.51 8.09
CA LEU A 169 12.37 -13.78 8.42
C LEU A 169 11.99 -14.28 9.82
N LEU A 170 11.78 -13.36 10.76
CA LEU A 170 11.44 -13.66 12.14
C LEU A 170 9.94 -13.93 12.35
N GLU A 171 9.14 -13.81 11.30
CA GLU A 171 7.69 -13.98 11.36
C GLU A 171 7.26 -15.44 11.15
N GLY A 172 6.27 -15.87 11.94
CA GLY A 172 5.43 -17.04 11.66
C GLY A 172 6.20 -18.31 11.29
N LYS A 173 5.88 -18.88 10.13
CA LYS A 173 6.48 -20.16 9.66
C LYS A 173 7.98 -20.06 9.36
N ALA A 174 8.51 -18.87 9.11
CA ALA A 174 9.93 -18.65 8.86
C ALA A 174 10.74 -18.60 10.17
N CYS A 175 10.10 -18.16 11.26
CA CYS A 175 10.71 -18.20 12.59
C CYS A 175 11.11 -19.63 13.00
N GLY A 176 10.24 -20.62 12.78
CA GLY A 176 10.53 -22.03 13.05
C GLY A 176 11.62 -22.65 12.16
N LEU A 177 12.10 -21.91 11.15
CA LEU A 177 13.24 -22.28 10.30
C LEU A 177 14.57 -21.77 10.87
N LEU A 178 14.55 -20.66 11.61
CA LEU A 178 15.72 -20.05 12.24
C LEU A 178 15.91 -20.51 13.69
N PHE A 179 14.80 -20.78 14.39
CA PHE A 179 14.80 -21.22 15.79
C PHE A 179 14.26 -22.65 15.91
N ASN A 180 14.81 -23.42 16.83
CA ASN A 180 14.34 -24.77 17.11
C ASN A 180 12.90 -24.74 17.65
N SER A 181 12.18 -25.85 17.49
CA SER A 181 10.78 -26.06 17.88
C SER A 181 10.42 -25.80 19.36
N PHE A 182 11.39 -25.45 20.20
CA PHE A 182 11.20 -25.14 21.63
C PHE A 182 11.06 -23.63 21.93
N ASP A 183 11.27 -22.76 20.94
CA ASP A 183 11.30 -21.30 21.10
C ASP A 183 10.05 -20.60 20.54
N PHE A 184 8.87 -21.25 20.62
CA PHE A 184 7.59 -20.70 20.13
C PHE A 184 7.28 -19.29 20.68
N TYR A 185 7.69 -19.02 21.92
CA TYR A 185 7.54 -17.72 22.57
C TYR A 185 8.26 -16.57 21.82
N TRP A 186 9.44 -16.84 21.26
CA TRP A 186 10.19 -15.83 20.52
C TRP A 186 9.52 -15.49 19.19
N CYS A 187 8.96 -16.49 18.50
CA CYS A 187 8.20 -16.26 17.27
C CYS A 187 6.95 -15.39 17.51
N GLU A 188 6.17 -15.71 18.54
CA GLU A 188 5.00 -14.91 18.91
C GLU A 188 5.42 -13.47 19.27
N THR A 189 6.55 -13.31 19.98
CA THR A 189 7.10 -11.99 20.30
C THR A 189 7.47 -11.21 19.04
N PHE A 190 8.12 -11.83 18.06
CA PHE A 190 8.47 -11.17 16.79
C PHE A 190 7.25 -10.87 15.92
N ASP A 191 6.21 -11.70 15.93
CA ASP A 191 4.94 -11.44 15.26
C ASP A 191 4.25 -10.19 15.85
N VAL A 192 4.26 -10.06 17.19
CA VAL A 192 3.77 -8.86 17.89
C VAL A 192 4.61 -7.63 17.54
N ILE A 193 5.95 -7.74 17.56
CA ILE A 193 6.85 -6.63 17.19
C ILE A 193 6.56 -6.17 15.75
N THR A 194 6.42 -7.11 14.81
CA THR A 194 6.14 -6.82 13.40
C THR A 194 4.76 -6.17 13.22
N SER A 195 3.76 -6.63 13.97
CA SER A 195 2.42 -6.02 14.00
C SER A 195 2.45 -4.59 14.52
N VAL A 196 3.12 -4.35 15.65
CA VAL A 196 3.28 -3.00 16.23
C VAL A 196 4.02 -2.08 15.27
N TRP A 197 5.11 -2.56 14.67
CA TRP A 197 5.87 -1.81 13.65
C TRP A 197 4.99 -1.40 12.48
N SER A 198 4.18 -2.33 11.94
CA SER A 198 3.25 -2.06 10.84
C SER A 198 2.19 -1.03 11.22
N ILE A 199 1.60 -1.12 12.42
CA ILE A 199 0.62 -0.15 12.93
C ILE A 199 1.24 1.24 13.05
N VAL A 200 2.46 1.34 13.58
CA VAL A 200 3.19 2.61 13.69
C VAL A 200 3.42 3.21 12.30
N LEU A 201 3.85 2.41 11.32
CA LEU A 201 4.04 2.88 9.95
C LEU A 201 2.74 3.36 9.31
N PHE A 202 1.61 2.66 9.51
CA PHE A 202 0.31 3.14 9.04
C PHE A 202 -0.07 4.48 9.67
N GLY A 203 0.10 4.62 10.99
CA GLY A 203 -0.16 5.87 11.69
C GLY A 203 0.70 7.02 11.16
N VAL A 204 1.99 6.76 10.94
CA VAL A 204 2.95 7.72 10.38
C VAL A 204 2.58 8.12 8.95
N LEU A 205 2.24 7.14 8.10
CA LEU A 205 1.83 7.38 6.71
C LEU A 205 0.58 8.25 6.63
N CYS A 206 -0.46 7.91 7.39
CA CYS A 206 -1.69 8.68 7.47
C CYS A 206 -1.44 10.09 8.03
N GLY A 207 -0.74 10.20 9.17
CA GLY A 207 -0.50 11.48 9.84
C GLY A 207 0.33 12.44 8.99
N SER A 208 1.42 11.97 8.39
CA SER A 208 2.28 12.78 7.51
C SER A 208 1.55 13.23 6.25
N SER A 209 0.74 12.36 5.66
CA SER A 209 -0.03 12.65 4.44
C SER A 209 -1.16 13.65 4.70
N VAL A 210 -1.91 13.50 5.80
CA VAL A 210 -2.93 14.47 6.21
C VAL A 210 -2.30 15.82 6.51
N THR A 211 -1.19 15.84 7.25
CA THR A 211 -0.46 17.08 7.55
C THR A 211 0.00 17.80 6.27
N LEU A 212 0.49 17.04 5.29
CA LEU A 212 0.89 17.55 4.00
C LEU A 212 -0.30 18.13 3.22
N LEU A 213 -1.44 17.43 3.18
CA LEU A 213 -2.65 17.93 2.51
C LEU A 213 -3.19 19.20 3.19
N VAL A 214 -3.26 19.23 4.52
CA VAL A 214 -3.70 20.41 5.28
C VAL A 214 -2.78 21.61 5.02
N ARG A 215 -1.46 21.40 4.99
CA ARG A 215 -0.49 22.47 4.66
C ARG A 215 -0.68 23.01 3.25
N ILE A 216 -1.02 22.17 2.28
CA ILE A 216 -1.18 22.63 0.90
C ILE A 216 -2.54 23.31 0.67
N PHE A 217 -3.64 22.75 1.19
CA PHE A 217 -4.99 23.28 0.96
C PHE A 217 -5.40 24.38 1.94
N CYS A 218 -4.97 24.30 3.20
CA CYS A 218 -5.36 25.20 4.28
C CYS A 218 -4.20 26.07 4.77
N GLY A 219 -3.01 25.96 4.17
CA GLY A 219 -1.85 26.75 4.54
C GLY A 219 -1.97 28.22 4.13
N SER A 220 -1.46 29.12 4.98
CA SER A 220 -1.39 30.55 4.68
C SER A 220 -0.41 30.88 3.54
N GLN A 221 0.56 30.00 3.27
CA GLN A 221 1.44 30.09 2.11
C GLN A 221 0.89 29.16 1.01
N ARG A 222 0.53 29.72 -0.15
CA ARG A 222 0.12 28.94 -1.32
C ARG A 222 1.33 28.20 -1.89
N ILE A 223 1.56 26.98 -1.42
CA ILE A 223 2.57 26.12 -2.01
C ILE A 223 2.03 25.63 -3.36
N PRO A 224 2.73 25.85 -4.48
CA PRO A 224 2.28 25.35 -5.77
C PRO A 224 2.25 23.82 -5.72
N MET A 225 1.11 23.23 -6.13
CA MET A 225 0.98 21.78 -6.30
C MET A 225 1.96 21.33 -7.37
N THR A 226 3.10 20.76 -6.98
CA THR A 226 4.00 20.12 -7.94
C THR A 226 3.47 18.75 -8.31
N ARG A 227 3.84 18.27 -9.50
CA ARG A 227 3.52 16.92 -9.97
C ARG A 227 3.95 15.83 -8.99
N LEU A 228 5.03 16.09 -8.26
CA LEU A 228 5.55 15.19 -7.26
C LEU A 228 4.59 15.05 -6.07
N TYR A 229 4.04 16.15 -5.57
CA TYR A 229 3.03 16.10 -4.49
C TYR A 229 1.76 15.37 -4.91
N VAL A 230 1.27 15.65 -6.13
CA VAL A 230 0.11 14.93 -6.70
C VAL A 230 0.40 13.44 -6.82
N THR A 231 1.59 13.08 -7.33
CA THR A 231 2.03 11.67 -7.42
C THR A 231 2.00 10.99 -6.05
N ILE A 232 2.60 11.60 -5.03
CA ILE A 232 2.67 11.03 -3.69
C ILE A 232 1.26 10.88 -3.10
N ALA A 233 0.45 11.93 -3.15
CA ALA A 233 -0.92 11.88 -2.65
C ALA A 233 -1.75 10.76 -3.30
N LEU A 234 -1.63 10.58 -4.63
CA LEU A 234 -2.29 9.48 -5.34
C LEU A 234 -1.74 8.11 -4.93
N THR A 235 -0.42 7.95 -4.81
CA THR A 235 0.18 6.67 -4.38
C THR A 235 -0.24 6.30 -2.96
N VAL A 236 -0.30 7.26 -2.03
CA VAL A 236 -0.78 7.03 -0.66
C VAL A 236 -2.27 6.70 -0.65
N LEU A 237 -3.08 7.43 -1.41
CA LEU A 237 -4.52 7.17 -1.50
C LEU A 237 -4.80 5.75 -2.00
N VAL A 238 -4.11 5.33 -3.07
CA VAL A 238 -4.20 3.97 -3.61
C VAL A 238 -3.74 2.95 -2.57
N PHE A 239 -2.65 3.22 -1.85
CA PHE A 239 -2.19 2.35 -0.77
C PHE A 239 -3.23 2.18 0.34
N LEU A 240 -3.87 3.27 0.78
CA LEU A 240 -4.89 3.22 1.83
C LEU A 240 -6.14 2.44 1.39
N ILE A 241 -6.51 2.50 0.11
CA ILE A 241 -7.68 1.79 -0.42
C ILE A 241 -7.37 0.32 -0.70
N PHE A 242 -6.21 0.03 -1.28
CA PHE A 242 -5.90 -1.27 -1.88
C PHE A 242 -4.80 -2.06 -1.13
N GLY A 243 -3.81 -1.39 -0.55
CA GLY A 243 -2.71 -2.04 0.19
C GLY A 243 -2.94 -2.20 1.69
N LEU A 244 -3.67 -1.28 2.32
CA LEU A 244 -3.98 -1.32 3.75
C LEU A 244 -4.87 -2.52 4.16
N PRO A 245 -5.90 -2.93 3.36
CA PRO A 245 -6.70 -4.11 3.69
C PRO A 245 -5.85 -5.37 3.91
N PHE A 246 -4.77 -5.54 3.13
CA PHE A 246 -3.85 -6.66 3.29
C PHE A 246 -3.15 -6.64 4.66
N GLY A 247 -2.56 -5.51 5.05
CA GLY A 247 -1.93 -5.37 6.36
C GLY A 247 -2.91 -5.57 7.53
N ILE A 248 -4.13 -5.04 7.43
CA ILE A 248 -5.17 -5.27 8.45
C ILE A 248 -5.52 -6.75 8.53
N SER A 249 -5.76 -7.39 7.39
CA SER A 249 -6.13 -8.82 7.35
C SER A 249 -5.03 -9.72 7.88
N TRP A 250 -3.77 -9.39 7.57
CA TRP A 250 -2.59 -10.11 8.02
C TRP A 250 -2.45 -10.01 9.54
N ILE A 251 -2.54 -8.79 10.10
CA ILE A 251 -2.56 -8.60 11.57
C ILE A 251 -3.73 -9.38 12.16
N LEU A 252 -4.96 -9.20 11.66
CA LEU A 252 -6.13 -9.90 12.20
C LEU A 252 -5.98 -11.42 12.18
N ASP A 253 -5.39 -12.00 11.12
CA ASP A 253 -5.17 -13.44 11.04
C ASP A 253 -4.21 -13.93 12.13
N GLN A 254 -3.13 -13.18 12.40
CA GLN A 254 -2.21 -13.48 13.50
C GLN A 254 -2.91 -13.44 14.87
N TRP A 255 -3.76 -12.43 15.12
CA TRP A 255 -4.48 -12.32 16.39
C TRP A 255 -5.61 -13.35 16.53
N LEU A 256 -6.35 -13.66 15.46
CA LEU A 256 -7.49 -14.58 15.48
C LEU A 256 -7.07 -16.06 15.37
N SER A 257 -5.89 -16.36 14.81
CA SER A 257 -5.27 -17.69 14.81
C SER A 257 -5.28 -18.30 16.23
N ASN A 258 -4.99 -17.47 17.24
CA ASN A 258 -5.01 -17.85 18.66
C ASN A 258 -6.40 -18.28 19.17
N PHE A 259 -7.48 -17.95 18.45
CA PHE A 259 -8.87 -18.18 18.87
C PHE A 259 -9.61 -19.23 18.03
N HIS A 260 -8.94 -20.00 17.16
CA HIS A 260 -9.51 -21.08 16.33
C HIS A 260 -10.82 -20.70 15.59
N TYR A 261 -10.81 -19.57 14.89
CA TYR A 261 -11.97 -19.11 14.11
C TYR A 261 -12.00 -19.71 12.69
N VAL A 262 -13.07 -20.42 12.34
CA VAL A 262 -13.28 -20.98 10.99
C VAL A 262 -13.94 -19.94 10.08
N LYS A 263 -13.21 -19.45 9.08
CA LYS A 263 -13.73 -18.52 8.07
C LYS A 263 -14.56 -19.29 7.02
N ILE A 264 -15.86 -19.01 6.95
CA ILE A 264 -16.72 -19.48 5.84
C ILE A 264 -16.49 -18.55 4.66
N CYS A 265 -16.05 -19.11 3.51
CA CYS A 265 -15.82 -18.35 2.27
C CYS A 265 -14.75 -17.25 2.46
N ASP A 266 -13.49 -17.67 2.50
CA ASP A 266 -12.35 -16.79 2.82
C ASP A 266 -12.23 -15.59 1.86
N PHE A 267 -12.03 -14.39 2.42
CA PHE A 267 -11.83 -13.14 1.68
C PHE A 267 -10.35 -12.85 1.40
N TYR A 268 -9.45 -13.74 1.83
CA TYR A 268 -8.01 -13.55 1.69
C TYR A 268 -7.57 -13.29 0.24
N LEU A 269 -8.14 -14.01 -0.73
CA LEU A 269 -7.78 -13.84 -2.15
C LEU A 269 -8.22 -12.49 -2.73
N GLU A 270 -9.35 -11.94 -2.29
CA GLU A 270 -9.79 -10.60 -2.67
C GLU A 270 -8.82 -9.55 -2.14
N ILE A 271 -8.43 -9.70 -0.89
CA ILE A 271 -7.52 -8.78 -0.21
C ILE A 271 -6.14 -8.80 -0.85
N LEU A 272 -5.69 -10.00 -1.22
CA LEU A 272 -4.46 -10.22 -1.94
C LEU A 272 -4.52 -9.64 -3.37
N PHE A 273 -5.65 -9.80 -4.06
CA PHE A 273 -5.89 -9.14 -5.35
C PHE A 273 -5.82 -7.61 -5.23
N LEU A 274 -6.44 -7.02 -4.20
CA LEU A 274 -6.35 -5.59 -3.92
C LEU A 274 -4.89 -5.17 -3.67
N SER A 275 -4.09 -5.95 -2.95
CA SER A 275 -2.66 -5.68 -2.77
C SER A 275 -1.89 -5.72 -4.10
N CYS A 276 -2.21 -6.65 -5.00
CA CYS A 276 -1.65 -6.65 -6.36
C CYS A 276 -2.03 -5.37 -7.12
N VAL A 277 -3.29 -4.94 -7.06
CA VAL A 277 -3.74 -3.67 -7.67
C VAL A 277 -2.92 -2.50 -7.14
N ASN A 278 -2.66 -2.44 -5.83
CA ASN A 278 -1.81 -1.42 -5.22
C ASN A 278 -0.40 -1.39 -5.85
N SER A 279 0.29 -2.53 -5.88
CA SER A 279 1.66 -2.61 -6.44
C SER A 279 1.72 -2.38 -7.96
N CYS A 280 0.63 -2.61 -8.68
CA CYS A 280 0.54 -2.30 -10.12
C CYS A 280 0.26 -0.82 -10.41
N SER A 281 -0.31 -0.09 -9.45
CA SER A 281 -0.83 1.26 -9.66
C SER A 281 0.25 2.33 -9.71
N ASN A 282 1.38 2.13 -9.00
CA ASN A 282 2.46 3.12 -8.89
C ASN A 282 3.00 3.58 -10.27
N PRO A 283 3.43 2.67 -11.18
CA PRO A 283 3.84 3.06 -12.53
C PRO A 283 2.75 3.77 -13.35
N ILE A 284 1.48 3.36 -13.18
CA ILE A 284 0.34 3.96 -13.88
C ILE A 284 0.15 5.40 -13.43
N ILE A 285 0.23 5.66 -12.12
CA ILE A 285 0.16 7.00 -11.53
C ILE A 285 1.29 7.86 -12.11
N TYR A 286 2.52 7.37 -12.14
CA TYR A 286 3.66 8.12 -12.68
C TYR A 286 3.46 8.50 -14.14
N PHE A 287 2.93 7.58 -14.95
CA PHE A 287 2.61 7.84 -16.34
C PHE A 287 1.49 8.88 -16.50
N LEU A 288 0.39 8.72 -15.77
CA LEU A 288 -0.76 9.63 -15.82
C LEU A 288 -0.37 11.04 -15.41
N VAL A 289 0.27 11.21 -14.25
CA VAL A 289 0.71 12.53 -13.76
C VAL A 289 1.74 13.16 -14.70
N GLY A 290 2.63 12.37 -15.29
CA GLY A 290 3.56 12.83 -16.33
C GLY A 290 2.88 13.31 -17.61
N SER A 291 1.65 12.87 -17.89
CA SER A 291 0.93 13.09 -19.16
C SER A 291 -0.03 14.30 -19.20
N ILE A 292 -0.51 14.77 -18.03
CA ILE A 292 -1.64 15.71 -17.86
C ILE A 292 -1.53 17.03 -18.67
N ARG A 293 -0.34 17.48 -19.10
CA ARG A 293 -0.17 18.79 -19.76
C ARG A 293 -0.13 18.76 -21.31
N HIS A 294 -0.19 17.62 -21.99
CA HIS A 294 -0.17 17.63 -23.47
C HIS A 294 -1.21 16.70 -24.12
N ARG A 295 -2.31 17.32 -24.58
CA ARG A 295 -3.25 16.79 -25.60
C ARG A 295 -2.62 16.50 -26.99
N ARG A 296 -1.31 16.36 -27.10
CA ARG A 296 -0.65 15.88 -28.32
C ARG A 296 0.08 14.59 -27.98
N PHE A 297 -0.64 13.48 -28.13
CA PHE A 297 -0.13 12.12 -28.32
C PHE A 297 0.73 12.03 -29.60
N ARG A 298 1.77 12.86 -29.71
CA ARG A 298 2.83 12.69 -30.71
C ARG A 298 4.07 12.18 -29.97
N ARG A 299 4.22 10.85 -29.99
CA ARG A 299 5.46 10.10 -29.73
C ARG A 299 6.45 10.79 -28.78
N LYS A 300 6.08 10.97 -27.51
CA LYS A 300 7.08 11.24 -26.46
C LYS A 300 7.40 9.91 -25.79
N THR A 301 8.68 9.56 -25.77
CA THR A 301 9.19 8.34 -25.14
C THR A 301 8.79 8.34 -23.66
N LEU A 302 8.32 7.19 -23.14
CA LEU A 302 7.99 6.94 -21.73
C LEU A 302 8.99 7.59 -20.74
N LYS A 303 10.27 7.61 -21.14
CA LYS A 303 11.37 8.36 -20.52
C LYS A 303 11.03 9.78 -20.08
N LEU A 304 10.46 10.60 -20.97
CA LEU A 304 10.15 11.99 -20.70
C LEU A 304 8.99 12.17 -19.72
N LEU A 305 8.05 11.23 -19.67
CA LEU A 305 6.88 11.32 -18.79
C LEU A 305 7.26 10.97 -17.35
N LEU A 306 8.01 9.88 -17.17
CA LEU A 306 8.48 9.45 -15.85
C LEU A 306 9.44 10.49 -15.24
N GLN A 307 10.36 11.04 -16.02
CA GLN A 307 11.23 12.15 -15.59
C GLN A 307 10.42 13.38 -15.13
N ARG A 308 9.33 13.71 -15.82
CA ARG A 308 8.48 14.87 -15.52
C ARG A 308 7.60 14.70 -14.30
N ALA A 309 7.17 13.47 -13.99
CA ALA A 309 6.42 13.18 -12.76
C ALA A 309 7.28 13.38 -11.49
N MET A 310 8.61 13.26 -11.63
CA MET A 310 9.58 13.32 -10.53
C MET A 310 10.26 14.68 -10.35
N GLN A 311 10.00 15.66 -11.23
CA GLN A 311 10.59 17.01 -11.13
C GLN A 311 9.73 17.93 -10.26
N ASP A 312 10.36 18.59 -9.29
CA ASP A 312 9.77 19.66 -8.47
C ASP A 312 9.75 20.99 -9.24
N THR A 313 9.03 21.03 -10.37
CA THR A 313 8.73 22.28 -11.08
C THR A 313 7.29 22.70 -10.78
N PRO A 314 7.03 23.97 -10.39
CA PRO A 314 5.68 24.46 -10.13
C PRO A 314 4.79 24.35 -11.37
N GLU A 315 3.48 24.17 -11.14
CA GLU A 315 2.47 24.23 -12.18
C GLU A 315 2.30 25.67 -12.68
N GLU A 316 3.15 26.11 -13.61
CA GLU A 316 2.92 27.39 -14.28
C GLU A 316 1.65 27.29 -15.14
N GLU A 317 0.61 28.03 -14.74
CA GLU A 317 -0.53 28.36 -15.59
C GLU A 317 0.00 29.00 -16.89
N GLN A 318 -0.50 28.54 -18.04
CA GLN A 318 -0.22 29.22 -19.30
C GLN A 318 -1.06 30.51 -19.31
N SER A 319 -0.57 31.57 -18.66
CA SER A 319 -0.97 32.91 -19.06
C SER A 319 -0.11 33.30 -20.25
N GLY A 320 -0.75 33.57 -21.38
CA GLY A 320 -0.07 34.04 -22.57
C GLY A 320 0.77 35.28 -22.28
N ASP A 321 1.96 35.28 -22.86
CA ASP A 321 2.74 36.43 -23.29
C ASP A 321 2.84 37.62 -22.32
N LYS A 322 3.98 37.71 -21.63
CA LYS A 322 4.72 38.97 -21.51
C LYS A 322 6.14 38.75 -21.00
N SER A 323 7.04 39.43 -21.68
CA SER A 323 8.48 39.50 -21.48
C SER A 323 8.91 40.16 -20.16
N SER A 324 10.12 39.76 -19.77
CA SER A 324 11.18 40.52 -19.10
C SER A 324 11.25 40.54 -17.56
N SER A 325 12.47 40.18 -17.12
CA SER A 325 13.13 40.57 -15.88
C SER A 325 12.98 39.66 -14.66
N GLU A 326 13.71 38.56 -14.65
CA GLU A 326 14.19 37.91 -13.42
C GLU A 326 15.70 37.64 -13.55
N ARG A 327 16.50 38.69 -13.29
CA ARG A 327 17.95 38.58 -13.09
C ARG A 327 18.38 39.20 -11.76
N SER A 328 17.56 39.00 -10.72
CA SER A 328 17.88 39.43 -9.35
C SER A 328 17.72 38.35 -8.29
N GLU A 329 17.01 37.23 -8.52
CA GLU A 329 16.83 36.19 -7.48
C GLU A 329 17.99 35.18 -7.38
N GLU A 330 18.91 35.19 -8.35
CA GLU A 330 20.05 34.25 -8.34
C GLU A 330 21.16 34.65 -7.36
N LEU A 331 21.13 35.89 -6.82
CA LEU A 331 22.13 36.37 -5.87
C LEU A 331 21.74 36.17 -4.39
N GLU A 332 20.45 36.01 -4.05
CA GLU A 332 20.01 35.77 -2.67
C GLU A 332 19.98 34.29 -2.28
N THR A 333 19.96 33.37 -3.24
CA THR A 333 19.87 31.92 -2.96
C THR A 333 21.18 31.28 -2.51
N VAL A 334 22.32 31.95 -2.72
CA VAL A 334 23.65 31.45 -2.32
C VAL A 334 23.95 31.73 -0.83
N GLN A 335 23.21 32.63 -0.18
CA GLN A 335 23.53 33.08 1.19
C GLN A 335 22.78 32.32 2.31
N SER A 336 21.86 31.41 1.97
CA SER A 336 20.99 30.74 2.95
C SER A 336 21.61 29.52 3.66
N CYS A 337 22.76 29.01 3.20
CA CYS A 337 23.49 27.94 3.89
C CYS A 337 24.94 28.39 4.08
N SER A 338 25.14 29.36 4.98
CA SER A 338 26.46 29.79 5.46
C SER A 338 26.68 29.27 6.87
#